data_AF-A0A520E7A3-F1
#
_entry.id   AF-A0A520E7A3-F1
#
_cell.length_a   1.000
_cell.length_b   1.000
_cell.length_c   1.000
_cell.angle_alpha   90.00
_cell.angle_beta   90.00
_cell.angle_gamma   90.00
#
_symmetry.space_group_name_H-M   'P 1'
#
loop_
_entity.id
_entity.type
_entity.pdbx_description
1 polymer ?
#
loop_
_entity_poly.entity_id
_entity_poly.type
_entity_poly.pdbx_seq_one_letter_code
_entity_poly.pdbx_strand_id
1 'polypeptide(L)' 'MNTATAPSETPLTAVDRCDRCGAQAYLRVSLQAGGELLFCAHHAREHGDKLREIASHVHDETDKLADSPSAATETEA' A
#
# COMPACT_ATOMS: atom_id res chain seq x y z
N MET A 1 -19.80 12.74 9.69
CA MET A 1 -18.59 12.46 10.48
C MET A 1 -17.47 12.27 9.48
N ASN A 2 -16.58 13.25 9.33
CA ASN A 2 -15.52 13.21 8.33
C ASN A 2 -14.20 13.05 9.06
N THR A 3 -13.78 11.81 9.25
CA THR A 3 -12.43 11.51 9.74
C THR A 3 -11.46 11.86 8.63
N ALA A 4 -10.77 12.99 8.77
CA ALA A 4 -9.60 13.30 7.98
C ALA A 4 -8.49 12.35 8.44
N THR A 5 -8.30 11.26 7.69
CA THR A 5 -7.10 10.44 7.77
C THR A 5 -5.94 11.35 7.36
N ALA A 6 -5.08 11.71 8.31
CA ALA A 6 -3.74 12.17 7.98
C ALA A 6 -3.06 11.05 7.19
N PRO A 7 -2.13 11.34 6.25
CA PRO A 7 -1.29 10.32 5.63
C PRO A 7 -0.33 9.78 6.70
N SER A 8 -0.86 9.03 7.65
CA SER A 8 -0.06 8.29 8.59
C SER A 8 0.66 7.24 7.76
N GLU A 9 1.97 7.17 7.94
CA GLU A 9 2.85 6.11 7.44
C GLU A 9 2.52 4.79 8.17
N THR A 10 1.23 4.50 8.37
CA THR A 10 0.74 3.25 8.93
C THR A 10 1.18 2.14 7.99
N PRO A 11 1.91 1.14 8.51
CA PRO A 11 2.31 0.00 7.72
C PRO A 11 1.10 -0.63 7.06
N LEU A 12 1.25 -1.06 5.81
CA LEU A 12 0.26 -1.84 5.11
C LEU A 12 0.17 -3.22 5.74
N THR A 13 -1.07 -3.65 5.92
CA THR A 13 -1.43 -4.91 6.55
C THR A 13 -2.19 -5.79 5.57
N ALA A 14 -2.51 -7.01 5.99
CA ALA A 14 -3.29 -7.93 5.17
C ALA A 14 -4.73 -7.45 4.88
N VAL A 15 -5.25 -6.46 5.62
CA VAL A 15 -6.58 -5.89 5.34
C VAL A 15 -6.57 -4.87 4.21
N ASP A 16 -5.40 -4.29 3.91
CA ASP A 16 -5.22 -3.35 2.80
C ASP A 16 -5.26 -4.12 1.49
N ARG A 17 -6.25 -3.84 0.64
CA ARG A 17 -6.49 -4.58 -0.60
C ARG A 17 -6.15 -3.73 -1.81
N CYS A 18 -5.56 -4.37 -2.81
CA CYS A 18 -5.31 -3.76 -4.10
C CYS A 18 -6.63 -3.42 -4.78
N ASP A 19 -6.79 -2.17 -5.19
CA ASP A 19 -8.01 -1.67 -5.84
C ASP A 19 -8.30 -2.35 -7.18
N ARG A 20 -7.30 -3.00 -7.78
CA ARG A 20 -7.42 -3.66 -9.09
C ARG A 20 -7.78 -5.14 -9.02
N CYS A 21 -7.24 -5.90 -8.06
CA CYS A 21 -7.46 -7.35 -7.98
C CYS A 21 -7.89 -7.87 -6.61
N GLY A 22 -7.93 -7.02 -5.58
CA GLY A 22 -8.30 -7.43 -4.22
C GLY A 22 -7.22 -8.22 -3.47
N ALA A 23 -6.03 -8.45 -4.04
CA ALA A 23 -4.90 -9.04 -3.31
C ALA A 23 -4.37 -8.09 -2.23
N GLN A 24 -3.51 -8.56 -1.32
CA GLN A 24 -2.86 -7.68 -0.34
C GLN A 24 -2.08 -6.55 -1.04
N ALA A 25 -2.26 -5.32 -0.53
CA ALA A 25 -1.53 -4.15 -0.98
C ALA A 25 -0.16 -4.04 -0.29
N TYR A 26 0.83 -3.60 -1.06
CA TYR A 26 2.19 -3.29 -0.60
C TYR A 26 2.65 -1.91 -1.08
N LEU A 27 1.79 -1.19 -1.82
CA LEU A 27 2.02 0.16 -2.28
C LEU A 27 0.78 0.99 -1.97
N ARG A 28 0.95 2.10 -1.24
CA ARG A 28 -0.05 3.14 -1.05
C ARG A 28 0.39 4.39 -1.80
N VAL A 29 -0.48 4.89 -2.67
CA VAL A 29 -0.24 6.08 -3.48
C VAL A 29 -1.23 7.15 -3.06
N SER A 30 -0.74 8.22 -2.43
CA SER A 30 -1.55 9.42 -2.18
C SER A 30 -1.57 10.26 -3.45
N LEU A 31 -2.76 10.67 -3.89
CA LEU A 31 -2.92 11.46 -5.11
C LEU A 31 -2.81 12.96 -4.84
N GLN A 32 -2.33 13.72 -5.82
CA GLN A 32 -2.29 15.19 -5.73
C GLN A 32 -3.70 15.81 -5.64
N ALA A 33 -4.67 15.17 -6.28
CA ALA A 33 -6.09 15.57 -6.22
C ALA A 33 -6.77 15.23 -4.89
N GLY A 34 -6.06 14.56 -3.97
CA GLY A 34 -6.60 14.01 -2.74
C GLY A 34 -7.04 12.55 -2.87
N GLY A 35 -7.10 11.87 -1.72
CA GLY A 35 -7.36 10.43 -1.65
C GLY A 35 -6.12 9.57 -1.79
N GLU A 36 -6.30 8.26 -1.67
CA GLU A 36 -5.27 7.25 -1.77
C GLU A 36 -5.72 6.07 -2.63
N LEU A 37 -4.77 5.43 -3.29
CA LEU A 37 -4.94 4.18 -4.04
C LEU A 37 -3.98 3.13 -3.49
N LEU A 38 -4.46 1.89 -3.42
CA LEU A 38 -3.73 0.75 -2.90
C LEU A 38 -3.43 -0.24 -4.02
N PHE A 39 -2.17 -0.67 -4.12
CA PHE A 39 -1.72 -1.63 -5.11
C PHE A 39 -0.95 -2.78 -4.49
N CYS A 40 -1.16 -3.99 -5.01
CA CYS A 40 -0.28 -5.12 -4.75
C CYS A 40 1.06 -4.89 -5.46
N ALA A 41 2.11 -5.59 -5.03
CA ALA A 41 3.43 -5.44 -5.63
C ALA A 41 3.45 -5.72 -7.15
N HIS A 42 2.56 -6.59 -7.64
CA HIS A 42 2.42 -6.84 -9.07
C HIS A 42 1.95 -5.60 -9.84
N HIS A 43 0.83 -5.00 -9.45
CA HIS A 43 0.29 -3.83 -10.14
C HIS A 43 1.08 -2.56 -9.85
N ALA A 44 1.72 -2.47 -8.69
CA ALA A 44 2.70 -1.43 -8.40
C ALA A 44 3.82 -1.38 -9.45
N ARG A 45 4.31 -2.54 -9.90
CA ARG A 45 5.35 -2.62 -10.94
C ARG A 45 4.80 -2.37 -12.35
N GLU A 46 3.59 -2.83 -12.63
CA GLU A 46 2.95 -2.62 -13.94
C GLU A 46 2.52 -1.15 -14.16
N HIS A 47 2.19 -0.42 -13.10
CA HIS A 47 1.67 0.94 -13.17
C HIS A 47 2.57 1.99 -12.50
N GLY A 48 3.72 1.59 -11.95
CA GLY A 48 4.54 2.42 -11.08
C GLY A 48 4.99 3.75 -11.67
N ASP A 49 5.37 3.76 -12.95
CA ASP A 49 5.79 4.99 -13.63
C ASP A 49 4.66 6.04 -13.67
N LYS A 50 3.46 5.62 -14.09
CA LYS A 50 2.28 6.50 -14.17
C LYS A 50 1.80 6.94 -12.78
N LEU A 51 1.86 6.03 -11.80
CA LEU A 51 1.48 6.35 -10.43
C LEU A 51 2.37 7.45 -9.85
N ARG A 52 3.68 7.42 -10.13
CA ARG A 52 4.63 8.45 -9.68
C ARG A 52 4.36 9.83 -10.26
N GLU A 53 3.82 9.92 -11.47
CA GLU A 53 3.49 11.21 -12.10
C GLU A 53 2.32 11.93 -11.42
N ILE A 54 1.34 11.17 -10.90
CA ILE A 54 0.12 11.70 -10.28
C ILE A 54 0.14 11.64 -8.74
N ALA A 55 1.16 11.00 -8.17
CA ALA A 55 1.32 10.85 -6.73
C ALA A 55 1.80 12.15 -6.09
N SER A 56 1.20 12.49 -4.95
CA SER A 56 1.76 13.44 -3.99
C SER A 56 2.71 12.76 -3.02
N HIS A 57 2.44 11.50 -2.68
CA HIS A 57 3.26 10.68 -1.80
C HIS A 57 3.12 9.20 -2.17
N VAL A 58 4.20 8.43 -2.05
CA VAL A 58 4.24 7.01 -2.33
C VAL A 58 4.86 6.29 -1.14
N HIS A 59 4.11 5.39 -0.53
CA HIS A 59 4.57 4.49 0.52
C HIS A 59 4.68 3.08 -0.07
N ASP A 60 5.92 2.64 -0.32
CA ASP A 60 6.24 1.34 -0.88
C ASP A 60 6.81 0.43 0.21
N GLU A 61 6.17 -0.71 0.41
CA GLU A 61 6.62 -1.79 1.28
C GLU A 61 6.78 -3.10 0.48
N THR A 62 7.01 -2.99 -0.84
CA THR A 62 7.18 -4.17 -1.70
C THR A 62 8.43 -4.95 -1.34
N ASP A 63 9.42 -4.30 -0.72
CA ASP A 63 10.62 -4.94 -0.15
C ASP A 63 10.29 -5.98 0.93
N LYS A 64 9.15 -5.88 1.64
CA LYS A 64 8.72 -6.90 2.62
C LYS A 64 8.51 -8.28 1.99
N LEU A 65 8.22 -8.33 0.69
CA LEU A 65 8.08 -9.58 -0.05
C LEU A 65 9.43 -10.28 -0.30
N ALA A 66 10.54 -9.54 -0.26
CA ALA A 66 11.88 -10.12 -0.43
C ALA A 66 12.35 -10.86 0.83
N ASP A 67 11.85 -10.46 2.02
CA ASP A 67 12.29 -10.98 3.32
C ASP A 67 11.40 -12.10 3.89
N SER A 68 10.16 -12.27 3.42
CA SER A 68 9.21 -13.23 3.99
C SER A 68 8.80 -14.38 3.06
N PRO A 69 9.35 -15.60 3.26
CA PRO A 69 8.52 -16.80 3.30
C PRO A 69 7.86 -16.90 4.69
N SER A 70 6.52 -16.92 4.73
CA SER A 70 5.70 -17.28 5.91
C SER A 70 5.53 -16.21 7.01
N ALA A 71 4.46 -15.42 6.90
CA ALA A 71 3.92 -14.65 8.02
C ALA A 71 3.36 -15.57 9.11
N ALA A 72 4.01 -15.66 10.26
CA ALA A 72 3.41 -15.94 11.57
C ALA A 72 4.49 -15.76 12.67
N THR A 73 4.51 -14.59 13.32
CA THR A 73 4.96 -14.51 14.71
C THR A 73 3.81 -13.92 15.50
N GLU A 74 3.05 -14.83 16.09
CA GLU A 74 2.08 -14.60 17.15
C GLU A 74 2.75 -13.78 18.26
N THR A 75 2.14 -12.66 18.65
CA THR A 75 2.46 -11.95 19.89
C THR A 75 1.29 -12.11 20.83
N GLU A 76 1.29 -13.21 21.58
CA GLU A 76 0.41 -13.44 22.73
C GLU A 76 1.24 -13.15 23.99
N ALA A 77 0.72 -12.32 24.89
CA ALA A 77 1.21 -12.12 26.26
C ALA A 77 0.01 -12.11 27.21
#